data_AF-A0A3B0YG73-F1
#
_entry.id   AF-A0A3B0YG73-F1
#
_cell.length_a   1.000
_cell.length_b   1.000
_cell.length_c   1.000
_cell.angle_alpha   90.00
_cell.angle_beta   90.00
_cell.angle_gamma   90.00
#
_symmetry.space_group_name_H-M   'P 1'
#
loop_
_entity.id
_entity.type
_entity.pdbx_description
1 polymer ?
#
loop_
_entity_poly.entity_id
_entity_poly.type
_entity_poly.pdbx_seq_one_letter_code
_entity_poly.pdbx_strand_id
1 'polypeptide(L)'
;MSEKEKFSARLNEIMDDAGYPESGNGRHSAIAQALDVSVSSVGLWLDGLEYPKTSELVKMAQLLKVQSNWLLSGTGNCYIDDDAEAEYKNQLQVKLTEKKRHNVVKHNKTDKQYSSDLHYIGESGLSVDALALACDYMTLNKGEQKKIRGIMSDFHKH
;
A
#
# COMPACT_ATOMS: atom_id res chain seq x y z
N MET A 1 -35.04 -5.30 5.25
CA MET A 1 -33.69 -4.73 5.16
C MET A 1 -33.33 -4.53 3.69
N SER A 2 -33.03 -3.28 3.35
CA SER A 2 -32.40 -2.85 2.11
C SER A 2 -30.96 -3.34 2.00
N GLU A 3 -30.39 -3.30 0.79
CA GLU A 3 -28.99 -3.70 0.58
C GLU A 3 -27.99 -2.85 1.37
N LYS A 4 -28.30 -1.55 1.54
CA LYS A 4 -27.45 -0.64 2.32
C LYS A 4 -27.44 -1.00 3.82
N GLU A 5 -28.59 -1.37 4.36
CA GLU A 5 -28.70 -1.86 5.75
C GLU A 5 -27.96 -3.19 5.93
N LYS A 6 -28.01 -4.09 4.94
CA LYS A 6 -27.24 -5.35 4.98
C LYS A 6 -25.73 -5.10 4.94
N PHE A 7 -25.28 -4.13 4.14
CA PHE A 7 -23.88 -3.70 4.12
C PHE A 7 -23.46 -3.11 5.48
N SER A 8 -24.27 -2.20 6.03
CA SER A 8 -24.05 -1.62 7.35
C SER A 8 -23.95 -2.70 8.43
N ALA A 9 -24.83 -3.71 8.41
CA ALA A 9 -24.80 -4.81 9.38
C ALA A 9 -23.47 -5.58 9.31
N ARG A 10 -23.03 -5.97 8.10
CA ARG A 10 -21.74 -6.64 7.90
C ARG A 10 -20.55 -5.79 8.34
N LEU A 11 -20.59 -4.49 8.03
CA LEU A 11 -19.53 -3.56 8.40
C LEU A 11 -19.44 -3.41 9.92
N ASN A 12 -20.56 -3.33 10.63
CA ASN A 12 -20.56 -3.29 12.09
C ASN A 12 -20.07 -4.60 12.70
N GLU A 13 -20.51 -5.75 12.18
CA GLU A 13 -20.08 -7.08 12.63
C GLU A 13 -18.55 -7.25 12.53
N ILE A 14 -17.96 -6.92 11.38
CA ILE A 14 -16.50 -7.05 11.23
C ILE A 14 -15.73 -6.03 12.07
N MET A 15 -16.31 -4.86 12.33
CA MET A 15 -15.71 -3.88 13.23
C MET A 15 -15.73 -4.37 14.68
N ASP A 16 -16.78 -5.07 15.09
CA ASP A 16 -16.85 -5.74 16.39
C ASP A 16 -15.76 -6.82 16.50
N ASP A 17 -15.63 -7.67 15.48
CA ASP A 17 -14.58 -8.71 15.41
C ASP A 17 -13.16 -8.12 15.41
N ALA A 18 -12.97 -6.97 14.77
CA ALA A 18 -11.69 -6.25 14.75
C ALA A 18 -11.41 -5.48 16.05
N GLY A 19 -12.31 -5.48 17.02
CA GLY A 19 -12.13 -4.84 18.33
C GLY A 19 -12.32 -3.33 18.32
N TYR A 20 -13.06 -2.77 17.36
CA TYR A 20 -13.42 -1.35 17.38
C TYR A 20 -14.38 -1.02 18.52
N PRO A 21 -14.39 0.22 19.02
CA PRO A 21 -15.33 0.64 20.06
C PRO A 21 -16.77 0.38 19.65
N GLU A 22 -17.66 0.13 20.63
CA GLU A 22 -19.09 -0.05 20.40
C GLU A 22 -19.72 1.19 19.72
N SER A 23 -20.86 0.99 19.06
CA SER A 23 -21.62 2.10 18.49
C SER A 23 -21.97 3.13 19.57
N GLY A 24 -21.75 4.41 19.28
CA GLY A 24 -21.90 5.50 20.25
C GLY A 24 -20.66 5.79 21.11
N ASN A 25 -19.69 4.88 21.21
CA ASN A 25 -18.46 5.03 22.00
C ASN A 25 -17.24 5.45 21.16
N GLY A 26 -17.45 6.29 20.14
CA GLY A 26 -16.36 6.80 19.29
C GLY A 26 -16.00 5.92 18.09
N ARG A 27 -16.78 4.86 17.79
CA ARG A 27 -16.64 4.03 16.57
C ARG A 27 -16.47 4.85 15.30
N HIS A 28 -17.37 5.81 15.09
CA HIS A 28 -17.37 6.69 13.92
C HIS A 28 -16.04 7.45 13.78
N SER A 29 -15.54 8.01 14.88
CA SER A 29 -14.31 8.79 14.91
C SER A 29 -13.08 7.93 14.67
N ALA A 30 -13.04 6.73 15.24
CA ALA A 30 -11.92 5.80 15.10
C ALA A 30 -11.70 5.39 13.64
N ILE A 31 -12.77 4.98 12.94
CA ILE A 31 -12.64 4.57 11.54
C ILE A 31 -12.50 5.75 10.59
N ALA A 32 -13.12 6.90 10.89
CA ALA A 32 -12.92 8.13 10.13
C ALA A 32 -11.44 8.56 10.14
N GLN A 33 -10.78 8.49 11.30
CA GLN A 33 -9.36 8.78 11.43
C GLN A 33 -8.50 7.77 10.68
N ALA A 34 -8.83 6.48 10.74
CA ALA A 34 -8.07 5.44 10.06
C ALA A 34 -8.13 5.54 8.52
N LEU A 35 -9.22 6.08 7.97
CA LEU A 35 -9.45 6.20 6.53
C LEU A 35 -9.17 7.60 5.97
N ASP A 36 -8.91 8.58 6.84
CA ASP A 36 -8.77 10.00 6.50
C ASP A 36 -10.04 10.56 5.80
N VAL A 37 -11.20 10.31 6.39
CA VAL A 37 -12.52 10.75 5.88
C VAL A 37 -13.32 11.48 6.96
N SER A 38 -14.41 12.14 6.55
CA SER A 38 -15.28 12.81 7.51
C SER A 38 -16.08 11.82 8.37
N VAL A 39 -16.21 12.12 9.66
CA VAL A 39 -17.02 11.34 10.62
C VAL A 39 -18.48 11.25 10.16
N SER A 40 -19.00 12.33 9.55
CA SER A 40 -20.36 12.37 9.00
C SER A 40 -20.56 11.35 7.88
N SER A 41 -19.60 11.21 6.96
CA SER A 41 -19.68 10.20 5.90
C SER A 41 -19.68 8.78 6.46
N VAL A 42 -18.86 8.52 7.47
CA VAL A 42 -18.82 7.21 8.15
C VAL A 42 -20.16 6.90 8.82
N GLY A 43 -20.78 7.88 9.47
CA GLY A 43 -22.11 7.71 10.07
C GLY A 43 -23.14 7.22 9.05
N LEU A 44 -23.18 7.84 7.87
CA LEU A 44 -24.09 7.41 6.79
C LEU A 44 -23.86 5.96 6.35
N TRP A 45 -22.62 5.46 6.42
CA TRP A 45 -22.28 4.08 6.04
C TRP A 45 -22.65 3.09 7.14
N LEU A 46 -22.34 3.43 8.40
CA LEU A 46 -22.64 2.58 9.56
C LEU A 46 -24.14 2.53 9.86
N ASP A 47 -24.89 3.56 9.52
CA ASP A 47 -26.35 3.61 9.65
C ASP A 47 -27.08 2.99 8.44
N GLY A 48 -26.35 2.60 7.39
CA GLY A 48 -26.93 1.98 6.19
C GLY A 48 -27.73 2.96 5.31
N LEU A 49 -27.42 4.25 5.37
CA LEU A 49 -28.08 5.30 4.58
C LEU A 49 -27.42 5.48 3.21
N GLU A 50 -26.10 5.32 3.14
CA GLU A 50 -25.32 5.47 1.91
C GLU A 50 -24.21 4.42 1.77
N TYR A 51 -23.75 4.23 0.53
CA TYR A 51 -22.55 3.45 0.27
C TYR A 51 -21.31 4.35 0.24
N PRO A 52 -20.16 3.84 0.70
CA PRO A 52 -18.89 4.49 0.44
C PRO A 52 -18.57 4.53 -1.06
N LYS A 53 -17.72 5.47 -1.45
CA LYS A 53 -17.09 5.43 -2.78
C LYS A 53 -16.23 4.17 -2.89
N THR A 54 -16.05 3.67 -4.11
CA THR A 54 -15.25 2.45 -4.35
C THR A 54 -13.84 2.55 -3.76
N SER A 55 -13.21 3.72 -3.79
CA SER A 55 -11.90 3.94 -3.16
C SER A 55 -11.91 3.72 -1.65
N GLU A 56 -12.93 4.23 -0.96
CA GLU A 56 -13.08 4.11 0.49
C GLU A 56 -13.49 2.69 0.89
N LEU A 57 -14.32 2.03 0.08
CA LEU A 57 -14.66 0.62 0.27
C LEU A 57 -13.41 -0.27 0.24
N VAL A 58 -12.51 -0.05 -0.71
CA VAL A 58 -11.27 -0.83 -0.82
C VAL A 58 -10.34 -0.56 0.36
N LYS A 59 -10.19 0.70 0.79
CA LYS A 59 -9.41 1.03 1.99
C LYS A 59 -9.98 0.39 3.25
N MET A 60 -11.30 0.44 3.43
CA MET A 60 -11.98 -0.22 4.55
C MET A 60 -11.74 -1.72 4.56
N ALA A 61 -11.91 -2.36 3.41
CA ALA A 61 -11.67 -3.79 3.26
C ALA A 61 -10.24 -4.17 3.65
N GLN A 62 -9.24 -3.38 3.23
CA GLN A 62 -7.84 -3.59 3.61
C GLN A 62 -7.59 -3.36 5.11
N LEU A 63 -8.16 -2.30 5.68
CA LEU A 63 -8.04 -1.98 7.11
C LEU A 63 -8.61 -3.09 8.00
N LEU A 64 -9.74 -3.65 7.59
CA LEU A 64 -10.48 -4.68 8.31
C LEU A 64 -10.09 -6.11 7.89
N LYS A 65 -9.11 -6.26 7.00
CA LYS A 65 -8.63 -7.55 6.45
C LYS A 65 -9.73 -8.45 5.88
N VAL A 66 -10.70 -7.84 5.20
CA VAL A 66 -11.80 -8.54 4.53
C VAL A 66 -11.85 -8.25 3.04
N GLN A 67 -12.54 -9.11 2.29
CA GLN A 67 -12.76 -8.90 0.86
C GLN A 67 -13.81 -7.82 0.62
N SER A 68 -13.50 -6.86 -0.26
CA SER A 68 -14.43 -5.77 -0.60
C SER A 68 -15.74 -6.26 -1.22
N ASN A 69 -15.68 -7.34 -2.01
CA ASN A 69 -16.87 -7.98 -2.58
C ASN A 69 -17.77 -8.60 -1.51
N TRP A 70 -17.18 -9.23 -0.49
CA TRP A 70 -17.92 -9.78 0.63
C TRP A 70 -18.52 -8.65 1.47
N LEU A 71 -17.76 -7.61 1.77
CA LEU A 71 -18.26 -6.47 2.54
C LEU A 71 -19.47 -5.82 1.84
N LEU A 72 -19.37 -5.60 0.53
CA LEU A 72 -20.43 -5.00 -0.28
C LEU A 72 -21.67 -5.90 -0.41
N SER A 73 -21.49 -7.17 -0.80
CA SER A 73 -22.59 -8.03 -1.25
C SER A 73 -22.93 -9.18 -0.29
N GLY A 74 -22.05 -9.49 0.66
CA GLY A 74 -22.11 -10.69 1.50
C GLY A 74 -21.75 -11.98 0.77
N THR A 75 -21.25 -11.91 -0.47
CA THR A 75 -20.96 -13.09 -1.30
C THR A 75 -19.46 -13.39 -1.34
N GLY A 76 -19.11 -14.67 -1.20
CA GLY A 76 -17.73 -15.16 -1.24
C GLY A 76 -17.11 -15.28 0.17
N ASN A 77 -15.78 -15.39 0.21
CA ASN A 77 -15.04 -15.48 1.47
C ASN A 77 -14.93 -14.10 2.13
N CYS A 78 -15.16 -14.06 3.44
CA CYS A 78 -15.05 -12.85 4.25
C CYS A 78 -13.60 -12.38 4.36
N TYR A 79 -12.73 -13.22 4.91
CA TYR A 79 -11.34 -12.89 5.17
C TYR A 79 -10.48 -13.03 3.93
N ILE A 80 -9.49 -12.15 3.81
CA ILE A 80 -8.41 -12.33 2.87
C ILE A 80 -7.50 -13.40 3.49
N ASP A 81 -7.30 -14.51 2.77
CA ASP A 81 -6.27 -15.48 3.16
C ASP A 81 -4.91 -14.76 3.13
N ASP A 82 -4.12 -14.84 4.20
CA ASP A 82 -2.85 -14.12 4.33
C ASP A 82 -1.91 -14.47 3.14
N ASP A 83 -1.98 -15.71 2.64
CA ASP A 83 -1.25 -16.16 1.46
C ASP A 83 -1.75 -15.48 0.18
N ALA A 84 -3.07 -15.26 0.06
CA ALA A 84 -3.68 -14.56 -1.06
C ALA A 84 -3.39 -13.05 -1.04
N GLU A 85 -3.26 -12.43 0.13
CA GLU A 85 -2.90 -11.01 0.23
C GLU A 85 -1.48 -10.75 -0.26
N ALA A 86 -0.54 -11.62 0.13
CA ALA A 86 0.85 -11.55 -0.32
C ALA A 86 0.93 -11.68 -1.85
N GLU A 87 0.19 -12.62 -2.43
CA GLU A 87 0.12 -12.81 -3.88
C GLU A 87 -0.46 -11.59 -4.59
N TYR A 88 -1.59 -11.05 -4.12
CA TYR A 88 -2.23 -9.87 -4.71
C TYR A 88 -1.32 -8.63 -4.67
N LYS A 89 -0.64 -8.39 -3.54
CA LYS A 89 0.33 -7.30 -3.40
C LYS A 89 1.48 -7.45 -4.39
N ASN A 90 2.00 -8.67 -4.55
CA ASN A 90 3.05 -8.96 -5.52
C ASN A 90 2.57 -8.66 -6.95
N GLN A 91 1.38 -9.13 -7.33
CA GLN A 91 0.79 -8.86 -8.64
C GLN A 91 0.57 -7.37 -8.91
N LEU A 92 0.13 -6.58 -7.91
CA LEU A 92 -0.02 -5.13 -8.05
C LEU A 92 1.34 -4.44 -8.25
N GLN A 93 2.37 -4.83 -7.50
CA GLN A 93 3.70 -4.27 -7.69
C GLN A 93 4.26 -4.58 -9.08
N VAL A 94 4.08 -5.80 -9.59
CA VAL A 94 4.44 -6.17 -10.97
C VAL A 94 3.70 -5.27 -11.97
N LYS A 95 2.37 -5.13 -11.85
CA LYS A 95 1.59 -4.27 -12.77
C LYS A 95 2.00 -2.80 -12.70
N LEU A 96 2.30 -2.27 -11.51
CA LEU A 96 2.75 -0.89 -11.33
C LEU A 96 4.15 -0.67 -11.92
N THR A 97 5.06 -1.62 -11.75
CA THR A 97 6.42 -1.55 -12.31
C THR A 97 6.41 -1.69 -13.83
N GLU A 98 5.56 -2.55 -14.39
CA GLU A 98 5.32 -2.65 -15.83
C GLU A 98 4.73 -1.37 -16.42
N LYS A 99 3.74 -0.77 -15.74
CA LYS A 99 3.14 0.50 -16.16
C LYS A 99 4.14 1.65 -16.10
N LYS A 100 5.03 1.68 -15.09
CA LYS A 100 6.16 2.61 -15.04
C LYS A 100 7.11 2.42 -16.22
N ARG A 101 7.49 1.17 -16.54
CA ARG A 101 8.33 0.84 -17.70
C ARG A 101 7.72 1.30 -19.03
N HIS A 102 6.41 1.11 -19.21
CA HIS A 102 5.71 1.54 -20.43
C HIS A 102 5.59 3.07 -20.58
N ASN A 103 5.60 3.82 -19.48
CA ASN A 103 5.58 5.29 -19.50
C ASN A 103 6.97 5.91 -19.75
N VAL A 104 8.06 5.26 -19.33
CA VAL A 104 9.43 5.70 -19.63
C VAL A 104 9.72 5.63 -21.13
N VAL A 105 9.17 4.63 -21.84
CA VAL A 105 9.40 4.47 -23.29
C VAL A 105 8.65 5.51 -24.14
N LYS A 106 7.56 6.10 -23.63
CA LYS A 106 6.75 7.08 -24.39
C LYS A 106 7.30 8.51 -24.38
N HIS A 107 8.26 8.85 -23.51
CA HIS A 107 8.88 10.18 -23.48
C HIS A 107 10.21 10.27 -24.27
N ASN A 108 10.66 9.19 -24.93
CA ASN A 108 11.93 9.18 -25.68
C ASN A 108 11.78 9.32 -27.21
N LYS A 109 10.64 9.83 -27.70
CA LYS A 109 10.46 10.13 -29.13
C LYS A 109 9.95 11.56 -29.34
N THR A 110 10.81 12.54 -29.10
CA THR A 110 10.80 13.81 -29.83
C THR A 110 12.18 14.45 -29.74
N ASP A 111 12.82 14.48 -30.91
CA ASP A 111 13.80 15.44 -31.40
C ASP A 111 15.18 15.64 -30.75
N LYS A 112 16.18 15.25 -31.56
CA LYS A 112 17.31 16.07 -32.03
C LYS A 112 18.10 16.89 -30.99
N GLN A 113 19.34 16.44 -30.83
CA GLN A 113 20.54 17.23 -31.16
C GLN A 113 20.71 18.58 -30.44
N TYR A 114 21.25 18.53 -29.22
CA TYR A 114 22.04 19.59 -28.60
C TYR A 114 23.12 18.90 -27.74
N SER A 115 24.34 18.81 -28.28
CA SER A 115 25.49 19.61 -27.85
C SER A 115 26.19 19.02 -26.62
N SER A 116 27.50 18.91 -26.76
CA SER A 116 28.51 18.43 -25.83
C SER A 116 28.38 18.96 -24.40
N ASP A 117 28.86 18.12 -23.46
CA ASP A 117 29.14 18.42 -22.05
C ASP A 117 27.93 18.56 -21.11
N LEU A 118 27.63 17.50 -20.35
CA LEU A 118 27.37 17.61 -18.90
C LEU A 118 27.27 16.20 -18.26
N HIS A 119 28.25 15.86 -17.44
CA HIS A 119 28.18 14.78 -16.45
C HIS A 119 27.15 15.17 -15.37
N TYR A 120 25.99 14.50 -15.32
CA TYR A 120 25.02 14.74 -14.23
C TYR A 120 25.39 13.89 -13.01
N ILE A 121 26.21 14.48 -12.15
CA ILE A 121 26.45 14.05 -10.77
C ILE A 121 25.23 14.43 -9.91
N GLY A 122 24.39 13.45 -9.56
CA GLY A 122 23.41 13.63 -8.48
C GLY A 122 24.14 13.88 -7.15
N GLU A 123 23.53 14.67 -6.26
CA GLU A 123 24.13 15.32 -5.07
C GLU A 123 24.77 14.41 -4.00
N SER A 124 24.95 13.11 -4.27
CA SER A 124 25.72 12.17 -3.45
C SER A 124 26.92 11.54 -4.18
N GLY A 125 27.15 11.86 -5.47
CA GLY A 125 28.29 11.38 -6.25
C GLY A 125 28.35 9.87 -6.50
N LEU A 126 27.29 9.13 -6.14
CA LEU A 126 27.23 7.68 -6.25
C LEU A 126 26.48 7.27 -7.53
N SER A 127 27.06 6.32 -8.27
CA SER A 127 26.37 5.67 -9.40
C SER A 127 25.04 5.09 -8.95
N VAL A 128 24.06 5.04 -9.85
CA VAL A 128 22.73 4.43 -9.59
C VAL A 128 22.87 2.99 -9.09
N ASP A 129 23.89 2.27 -9.56
CA ASP A 129 24.20 0.90 -9.13
C ASP A 129 24.70 0.85 -7.67
N ALA A 130 25.43 1.89 -7.23
CA ALA A 130 25.92 2.01 -5.86
C ALA A 130 24.78 2.36 -4.88
N LEU A 131 23.78 3.12 -5.34
CA LEU A 131 22.55 3.39 -4.57
C LEU A 131 21.70 2.12 -4.37
N ALA A 132 21.58 1.29 -5.41
CA ALA A 132 20.86 0.01 -5.30
C ALA A 132 21.52 -0.93 -4.27
N LEU A 133 22.84 -1.07 -4.34
CA LEU A 133 23.60 -1.88 -3.38
C LEU A 133 23.51 -1.36 -1.94
N ALA A 134 23.44 -0.04 -1.74
CA ALA A 134 23.29 0.56 -0.42
C ALA A 134 21.92 0.28 0.20
N CYS A 135 20.86 0.30 -0.59
CA CYS A 135 19.51 -0.06 -0.14
C CYS A 135 19.44 -1.53 0.30
N ASP A 136 20.02 -2.45 -0.48
CA ASP A 136 20.05 -3.88 -0.15
C ASP A 136 20.86 -4.13 1.13
N TYR A 137 21.94 -3.37 1.39
CA TYR A 137 22.70 -3.49 2.63
C TYR A 137 21.90 -3.09 3.88
N MET A 138 21.03 -2.07 3.77
CA MET A 138 20.23 -1.58 4.90
C MET A 138 19.12 -2.54 5.34
N THR A 139 18.73 -3.50 4.49
CA THR A 139 17.71 -4.51 4.80
C THR A 139 18.26 -5.77 5.47
N LEU A 140 19.59 -5.94 5.48
CA LEU A 140 20.28 -7.07 6.12
C LEU A 140 20.29 -6.98 7.65
N ASN A 141 20.41 -8.13 8.32
CA ASN A 141 20.51 -8.14 9.78
C ASN A 141 21.90 -7.67 10.25
N LYS A 142 22.01 -7.26 11.52
CA LYS A 142 23.25 -6.69 12.10
C LYS A 142 24.46 -7.64 11.99
N GLY A 143 24.24 -8.96 11.99
CA GLY A 143 25.30 -9.96 11.85
C GLY A 143 25.86 -10.02 10.42
N GLU A 144 24.99 -9.92 9.42
CA GLU A 144 25.34 -9.89 7.99
C GLU A 144 26.06 -8.59 7.61
N GLN A 145 25.54 -7.45 8.10
CA GLN A 145 26.18 -6.14 7.92
C GLN A 145 27.61 -6.13 8.49
N LYS A 146 27.82 -6.76 9.65
CA LYS A 146 29.15 -6.86 10.27
C LYS A 146 30.14 -7.70 9.45
N LYS A 147 29.68 -8.77 8.81
CA LYS A 147 30.51 -9.61 7.91
C LYS A 147 30.95 -8.82 6.68
N ILE A 148 30.01 -8.13 6.02
CA ILE A 148 30.29 -7.31 4.83
C ILE A 148 31.27 -6.18 5.19
N ARG A 149 31.09 -5.51 6.33
CA ARG A 149 32.01 -4.48 6.81
C ARG A 149 33.43 -5.01 7.08
N GLY A 150 33.55 -6.24 7.57
CA GLY A 150 34.84 -6.92 7.71
C GLY A 150 35.54 -7.08 6.36
N ILE A 151 34.82 -7.63 5.37
CA ILE A 151 35.33 -7.86 4.01
C ILE A 151 35.75 -6.53 3.34
N MET A 152 34.94 -5.48 3.46
CA MET A 152 35.26 -4.14 2.94
C MET A 152 36.50 -3.53 3.60
N SER A 153 36.68 -3.76 4.90
CA SER A 153 37.86 -3.27 5.64
C SER A 153 39.15 -3.98 5.22
N ASP A 154 39.08 -5.24 4.81
CA ASP A 154 40.25 -6.00 4.35
C ASP A 154 40.66 -5.61 2.92
N PHE A 155 39.70 -5.16 2.09
CA PHE A 155 39.95 -4.72 0.72
C PHE A 155 40.71 -3.39 0.62
N HIS A 156 40.78 -2.61 1.69
CA HIS A 156 41.49 -1.31 1.74
C HIS A 156 42.95 -1.41 2.24
N LYS A 157 43.45 -2.63 2.47
CA LYS A 157 44.81 -2.90 2.99
C LYS A 157 45.81 -3.41 1.93
N HIS A 158 45.48 -3.36 0.64
CA HIS A 158 46.39 -3.72 -0.45
C HIS A 158 46.47 -2.64 -1.52
#